data_AF-A0A089IBC0-F1
#
_entry.id   AF-A0A089IBC0-F1
#
_cell.length_a   1.000
_cell.length_b   1.000
_cell.length_c   1.000
_cell.angle_alpha   90.00
_cell.angle_beta   90.00
_cell.angle_gamma   90.00
#
_symmetry.space_group_name_H-M   'P 1'
#
loop_
_entity.id
_entity.type
_entity.pdbx_description
1 polymer ?
#
loop_
_entity_poly.entity_id
_entity_poly.type
_entity_poly.pdbx_seq_one_letter_code
_entity_poly.pdbx_strand_id
1 'polypeptide(L)'
;MRTLEQVKLKSHKRLIGLHPVVVAATLALIERSYARGVNIVITQGLRSIEEQDALYAQGRTKPGAIVTNAKGGTSYHNFGLAVDFALLLPDGKQVSWDLKRDGDADGMRDWTEVVQGAKALGLEWGGDFVSIKDAPHFQMTFCLTTSQLRAGKEPTASQVAAAYIKIGKCTKEDSEVKKDVIVSVIVDGQKVADGVADEGVTYTPARAIAEALGAIVSYDAKNKTVTINSKEAK
;
A
#
# COMPACT_ATOMS: atom_id res chain seq x y z
N MET A 1 -4.09 -20.95 6.14
CA MET A 1 -3.91 -19.57 5.64
C MET A 1 -4.91 -19.35 4.52
N ARG A 2 -5.50 -18.16 4.39
CA ARG A 2 -6.42 -17.86 3.28
C ARG A 2 -5.63 -17.67 2.00
N THR A 3 -6.21 -18.03 0.85
CA THR A 3 -5.62 -17.68 -0.44
C THR A 3 -5.87 -16.21 -0.75
N LEU A 4 -5.03 -15.63 -1.61
CA LEU A 4 -5.21 -14.28 -2.14
C LEU A 4 -6.61 -14.07 -2.74
N GLU A 5 -7.10 -15.04 -3.51
CA GLU A 5 -8.44 -14.98 -4.10
C GLU A 5 -9.56 -14.93 -3.05
N GLN A 6 -9.43 -15.67 -1.95
CA GLN A 6 -10.38 -15.59 -0.83
C GLN A 6 -10.35 -14.22 -0.14
N VAL A 7 -9.18 -13.58 -0.07
CA VAL A 7 -9.04 -12.23 0.51
C VAL A 7 -9.67 -11.19 -0.43
N LYS A 8 -9.36 -11.23 -1.73
CA LYS A 8 -9.97 -10.33 -2.73
C LYS A 8 -11.49 -10.43 -2.76
N LEU A 9 -12.03 -11.65 -2.67
CA LEU A 9 -13.48 -11.88 -2.72
C LEU A 9 -14.24 -11.14 -1.60
N LYS A 10 -13.62 -10.95 -0.43
CA LYS A 10 -14.24 -10.19 0.68
C LYS A 10 -14.49 -8.72 0.34
N SER A 11 -13.67 -8.16 -0.55
CA SER A 11 -13.77 -6.76 -0.96
C SER A 11 -14.65 -6.56 -2.20
N HIS A 12 -14.93 -7.62 -2.96
CA HIS A 12 -15.53 -7.54 -4.31
C HIS A 12 -16.77 -6.64 -4.40
N LYS A 13 -17.73 -6.81 -3.48
CA LYS A 13 -18.96 -6.00 -3.47
C LYS A 13 -18.71 -4.51 -3.26
N ARG A 14 -17.63 -4.14 -2.57
CA ARG A 14 -17.24 -2.75 -2.30
C ARG A 14 -16.48 -2.09 -3.46
N LEU A 15 -16.05 -2.87 -4.45
CA LEU A 15 -15.38 -2.34 -5.64
C LEU A 15 -16.37 -1.95 -6.75
N ILE A 16 -17.62 -2.39 -6.65
CA ILE A 16 -18.67 -2.07 -7.63
C ILE A 16 -18.93 -0.56 -7.63
N GLY A 17 -18.92 0.06 -8.82
CA GLY A 17 -19.19 1.48 -8.99
C GLY A 17 -18.01 2.41 -8.69
N LEU A 18 -16.85 1.87 -8.30
CA LEU A 18 -15.62 2.66 -8.25
C LEU A 18 -15.10 2.95 -9.67
N HIS A 19 -14.36 4.04 -9.80
CA HIS A 19 -13.66 4.34 -11.05
C HIS A 19 -12.63 3.23 -11.36
N PRO A 20 -12.49 2.76 -12.62
CA PRO A 20 -11.66 1.59 -12.96
C PRO A 20 -10.22 1.64 -12.44
N VAL A 21 -9.54 2.79 -12.51
CA VAL A 21 -8.16 2.92 -12.00
C VAL A 21 -8.09 2.85 -10.46
N VAL A 22 -9.15 3.23 -9.75
CA VAL A 22 -9.25 3.08 -8.30
C VAL A 22 -9.46 1.62 -7.94
N VAL A 23 -10.25 0.88 -8.71
CA VAL A 23 -10.35 -0.59 -8.59
C VAL A 23 -8.98 -1.23 -8.78
N ALA A 24 -8.25 -0.86 -9.83
CA ALA A 24 -6.91 -1.40 -10.11
C ALA A 24 -5.92 -1.10 -8.97
N ALA A 25 -5.87 0.14 -8.48
CA ALA A 25 -5.02 0.51 -7.34
C ALA A 25 -5.40 -0.27 -6.07
N THR A 26 -6.70 -0.44 -5.82
CA THR A 26 -7.18 -1.15 -4.63
C THR A 26 -6.86 -2.64 -4.68
N LEU A 27 -7.01 -3.27 -5.85
CA LEU A 27 -6.63 -4.68 -6.03
C LEU A 27 -5.12 -4.87 -5.88
N ALA A 28 -4.31 -4.01 -6.51
CA ALA A 28 -2.86 -4.03 -6.36
C ALA A 28 -2.43 -3.84 -4.88
N LEU A 29 -3.14 -2.99 -4.13
CA LEU A 29 -2.90 -2.83 -2.70
C LEU A 29 -3.21 -4.10 -1.92
N ILE A 30 -4.36 -4.76 -2.17
CA ILE A 30 -4.71 -6.04 -1.53
C ILE A 30 -3.64 -7.10 -1.80
N GLU A 31 -3.18 -7.21 -3.05
CA GLU A 31 -2.14 -8.16 -3.45
C GLU A 31 -0.81 -7.88 -2.75
N ARG A 32 -0.40 -6.61 -2.74
CA ARG A 32 0.86 -6.18 -2.13
C ARG A 32 0.87 -6.36 -0.62
N SER A 33 -0.24 -6.04 0.06
CA SER A 33 -0.38 -6.27 1.50
C SER A 33 -0.39 -7.77 1.80
N TYR A 34 -1.12 -8.58 1.02
CA TYR A 34 -1.13 -10.03 1.15
C TYR A 34 0.27 -10.64 1.01
N ALA A 35 1.06 -10.19 0.02
CA ALA A 35 2.42 -10.67 -0.21
C ALA A 35 3.38 -10.38 0.96
N ARG A 36 3.04 -9.43 1.83
CA ARG A 36 3.80 -9.09 3.05
C ARG A 36 3.34 -9.84 4.29
N GLY A 37 2.22 -10.54 4.23
CA GLY A 37 1.59 -11.18 5.39
C GLY A 37 0.46 -10.34 6.02
N VAL A 38 0.25 -9.11 5.53
CA VAL A 38 -0.80 -8.21 6.01
C VAL A 38 -2.06 -8.34 5.16
N ASN A 39 -3.02 -9.12 5.63
CA ASN A 39 -4.31 -9.22 4.95
C ASN A 39 -5.17 -7.97 5.22
N ILE A 40 -5.76 -7.39 4.18
CA ILE A 40 -6.72 -6.27 4.30
C ILE A 40 -8.04 -6.59 3.62
N VAL A 41 -9.08 -5.86 4.00
CA VAL A 41 -10.40 -5.89 3.34
C VAL A 41 -10.93 -4.47 3.15
N ILE A 42 -11.65 -4.26 2.04
CA ILE A 42 -12.33 -3.01 1.77
C ILE A 42 -13.70 -3.03 2.45
N THR A 43 -13.92 -2.06 3.33
CA THR A 43 -15.13 -1.94 4.16
C THR A 43 -16.15 -0.98 3.55
N GLN A 44 -15.67 0.05 2.83
CA GLN A 44 -16.48 1.03 2.11
C GLN A 44 -15.87 1.32 0.73
N GLY A 45 -16.73 1.58 -0.25
CA GLY A 45 -16.35 2.00 -1.60
C GLY A 45 -17.24 3.16 -2.06
N LEU A 46 -17.93 3.01 -3.19
CA LEU A 46 -18.94 3.99 -3.62
C LEU A 46 -20.04 4.13 -2.54
N ARG A 47 -20.40 5.37 -2.22
CA ARG A 47 -21.46 5.72 -1.26
C ARG A 47 -22.43 6.69 -1.94
N SER A 48 -23.72 6.44 -1.84
CA SER A 48 -24.75 7.37 -2.31
C SER A 48 -24.73 8.70 -1.54
N ILE A 49 -25.38 9.72 -2.09
CA ILE A 49 -25.53 11.03 -1.44
C ILE A 49 -26.29 10.86 -0.12
N GLU A 50 -27.35 10.06 -0.14
CA GLU A 50 -28.24 9.79 0.98
C GLU A 50 -27.52 9.06 2.11
N GLU A 51 -26.71 8.04 1.79
CA GLU A 51 -25.87 7.36 2.78
C GLU A 51 -24.84 8.31 3.40
N GLN A 52 -24.23 9.20 2.61
CA GLN A 52 -23.28 10.17 3.13
C GLN A 52 -23.95 11.22 4.02
N ASP A 53 -25.14 11.70 3.67
CA ASP A 53 -25.92 12.61 4.52
C ASP A 53 -26.36 11.93 5.83
N ALA A 54 -26.68 10.64 5.78
CA ALA A 54 -26.97 9.87 6.98
C ALA A 54 -25.76 9.79 7.93
N LEU A 55 -24.55 9.61 7.40
CA LEU A 55 -23.31 9.66 8.19
C LEU A 55 -23.03 11.08 8.72
N TYR A 56 -23.27 12.10 7.91
CA TYR A 56 -23.10 13.50 8.33
C TYR A 56 -24.05 13.88 9.48
N ALA A 57 -25.28 13.34 9.48
CA ALA A 57 -26.25 13.57 10.55
C ALA A 57 -25.82 12.97 11.91
N GLN A 58 -24.95 11.96 11.94
CA GLN A 58 -24.49 11.33 13.18
C GLN A 58 -23.70 12.31 14.06
N GLY A 59 -24.08 12.41 15.34
CA GLY A 59 -23.52 13.38 16.29
C GLY A 59 -23.94 14.83 16.04
N ARG A 60 -24.86 15.08 15.10
CA ARG A 60 -25.42 16.40 14.79
C ARG A 60 -26.93 16.42 14.99
N THR A 61 -27.64 15.69 14.13
CA THR A 61 -29.11 15.56 14.15
C THR A 61 -29.58 14.15 14.51
N LYS A 62 -28.66 13.18 14.59
CA LYS A 62 -28.88 11.83 15.11
C LYS A 62 -27.85 11.51 16.21
N PRO A 63 -28.18 10.64 17.19
CA PRO A 63 -27.21 10.19 18.18
C PRO A 63 -25.99 9.49 17.55
N GLY A 64 -24.87 9.50 18.27
CA GLY A 64 -23.61 8.84 17.87
C GLY A 64 -22.44 9.82 17.76
N ALA A 65 -21.23 9.29 17.50
CA ALA A 65 -20.05 10.13 17.30
C ALA A 65 -20.06 10.81 15.91
N ILE A 66 -19.46 12.00 15.80
CA ILE A 66 -19.20 12.61 14.49
C ILE A 66 -18.12 11.80 13.77
N VAL A 67 -18.50 11.12 12.70
CA VAL A 67 -17.59 10.28 11.89
C VAL A 67 -17.15 10.93 10.58
N THR A 68 -17.79 12.03 10.17
CA THR A 68 -17.43 12.76 8.95
C THR A 68 -17.81 14.24 9.05
N ASN A 69 -17.07 15.07 8.31
CA ASN A 69 -17.42 16.47 8.05
C ASN A 69 -18.02 16.67 6.65
N ALA A 70 -18.01 15.65 5.80
CA ALA A 70 -18.53 15.73 4.43
C ALA A 70 -20.04 15.49 4.40
N LYS A 71 -20.78 16.41 3.77
CA LYS A 71 -22.18 16.23 3.38
C LYS A 71 -22.26 15.35 2.13
N GLY A 72 -23.47 14.92 1.78
CA GLY A 72 -23.77 14.28 0.51
C GLY A 72 -23.24 15.10 -0.67
N GLY A 73 -22.52 14.44 -1.58
CA GLY A 73 -21.88 15.06 -2.74
C GLY A 73 -20.59 15.83 -2.42
N THR A 74 -20.13 15.85 -1.15
CA THR A 74 -18.85 16.49 -0.77
C THR A 74 -17.81 15.49 -0.28
N SER A 75 -18.03 14.18 -0.50
CA SER A 75 -17.09 13.09 -0.23
C SER A 75 -16.64 12.44 -1.54
N TYR A 76 -15.37 12.04 -1.65
CA TYR A 76 -14.88 11.29 -2.82
C TYR A 76 -15.52 9.90 -2.95
N HIS A 77 -16.07 9.35 -1.85
CA HIS A 77 -16.91 8.15 -1.92
C HIS A 77 -18.16 8.35 -2.79
N ASN A 78 -18.68 9.58 -2.90
CA ASN A 78 -19.85 9.86 -3.74
C ASN A 78 -19.56 9.82 -5.25
N PHE A 79 -18.28 9.75 -5.61
CA PHE A 79 -17.81 9.76 -7.00
C PHE A 79 -17.05 8.48 -7.37
N GLY A 80 -17.07 7.47 -6.50
CA GLY A 80 -16.33 6.22 -6.72
C GLY A 80 -14.80 6.39 -6.73
N LEU A 81 -14.31 7.44 -6.06
CA LEU A 81 -12.90 7.82 -6.04
C LEU A 81 -12.20 7.58 -4.69
N ALA A 82 -12.86 6.88 -3.77
CA ALA A 82 -12.32 6.56 -2.45
C ALA A 82 -12.75 5.18 -1.96
N VAL A 83 -11.95 4.62 -1.06
CA VAL A 83 -12.19 3.35 -0.37
C VAL A 83 -11.77 3.45 1.09
N ASP A 84 -12.49 2.76 1.97
CA ASP A 84 -12.06 2.56 3.36
C ASP A 84 -11.61 1.11 3.56
N PHE A 85 -10.47 0.91 4.23
CA PHE A 85 -9.96 -0.44 4.52
C PHE A 85 -9.96 -0.76 6.02
N ALA A 86 -9.81 -2.05 6.31
CA ALA A 86 -9.48 -2.54 7.65
C ALA A 86 -8.50 -3.72 7.54
N LEU A 87 -7.76 -3.98 8.62
CA LEU A 87 -6.89 -5.16 8.71
C LEU A 87 -7.77 -6.41 8.90
N LEU A 88 -7.58 -7.42 8.06
CA LEU A 88 -8.28 -8.70 8.18
C LEU A 88 -7.49 -9.60 9.14
N LEU A 89 -8.12 -9.99 10.26
CA LEU A 89 -7.46 -10.82 11.27
C LEU A 89 -7.19 -12.25 10.73
N PRO A 90 -6.27 -13.03 11.36
CA PRO A 90 -5.90 -14.37 10.88
C PRO A 90 -7.09 -15.34 10.76
N ASP A 91 -8.09 -15.19 11.63
CA ASP A 91 -9.34 -15.95 11.56
C ASP A 91 -10.17 -15.62 10.31
N GLY A 92 -9.86 -14.50 9.64
CA GLY A 92 -10.48 -13.80 8.52
C GLY A 92 -12.01 -13.78 8.54
N LYS A 93 -12.56 -13.73 9.74
CA LYS A 93 -13.94 -13.40 10.04
C LYS A 93 -14.04 -12.00 10.64
N GLN A 94 -13.04 -11.63 11.43
CA GLN A 94 -12.97 -10.36 12.12
C GLN A 94 -11.98 -9.41 11.43
N VAL A 95 -12.18 -8.12 11.69
CA VAL A 95 -11.32 -7.04 11.21
C VAL A 95 -10.85 -6.18 12.38
N SER A 96 -9.72 -5.50 12.21
CA SER A 96 -9.15 -4.59 13.19
C SER A 96 -8.88 -3.21 12.58
N TRP A 97 -9.11 -2.18 13.39
CA TRP A 97 -8.74 -0.79 13.14
C TRP A 97 -7.58 -0.33 14.04
N ASP A 98 -6.88 -1.26 14.67
CA ASP A 98 -5.74 -0.95 15.52
C ASP A 98 -4.53 -0.52 14.70
N LEU A 99 -4.25 0.78 14.72
CA LEU A 99 -3.11 1.40 14.03
C LEU A 99 -1.75 0.94 14.57
N LYS A 100 -1.70 0.30 15.74
CA LYS A 100 -0.47 -0.17 16.39
C LYS A 100 -0.23 -1.67 16.21
N ARG A 101 -1.16 -2.37 15.56
CA ARG A 101 -1.03 -3.80 15.30
C ARG A 101 0.19 -4.07 14.43
N ASP A 102 0.99 -5.05 14.84
CA ASP A 102 2.07 -5.71 14.11
C ASP A 102 1.75 -7.21 14.21
N GLY A 103 1.08 -7.71 13.18
CA GLY A 103 0.43 -9.01 13.20
C GLY A 103 1.18 -10.13 12.50
N ASP A 104 2.08 -9.76 11.60
CA ASP A 104 3.08 -10.64 11.00
C ASP A 104 4.40 -10.65 11.79
N ALA A 105 4.52 -9.80 12.82
CA ALA A 105 5.62 -9.75 13.78
C ALA A 105 6.96 -9.40 13.12
N ASP A 106 6.94 -8.54 12.10
CA ASP A 106 8.13 -8.08 11.38
C ASP A 106 8.77 -6.82 12.00
N GLY A 107 8.16 -6.26 13.05
CA GLY A 107 8.60 -5.05 13.75
C GLY A 107 8.07 -3.75 13.13
N MET A 108 7.29 -3.83 12.06
CA MET A 108 6.54 -2.75 11.45
C MET A 108 5.05 -2.88 11.79
N ARG A 109 4.35 -1.74 11.91
CA ARG A 109 2.89 -1.79 12.10
C ARG A 109 2.23 -2.09 10.76
N ASP A 110 1.38 -3.11 10.71
CA ASP A 110 0.58 -3.49 9.53
C ASP A 110 -0.07 -2.28 8.84
N TRP A 111 -0.66 -1.38 9.64
CA TRP A 111 -1.33 -0.19 9.12
C TRP A 111 -0.38 0.73 8.36
N THR A 112 0.84 0.88 8.87
CA THR A 112 1.90 1.69 8.24
C THR A 112 2.30 1.09 6.90
N GLU A 113 2.45 -0.23 6.82
CA GLU A 113 2.80 -0.91 5.58
C GLU A 113 1.71 -0.77 4.50
N VAL A 114 0.45 -0.92 4.88
CA VAL A 114 -0.69 -0.71 3.98
C VAL A 114 -0.70 0.73 3.48
N VAL A 115 -0.50 1.71 4.36
CA VAL A 115 -0.44 3.14 3.97
C VAL A 115 0.73 3.41 3.03
N GLN A 116 1.92 2.86 3.29
CA GLN A 116 3.07 2.99 2.40
C GLN A 116 2.79 2.37 1.02
N GLY A 117 2.18 1.19 0.98
CA GLY A 117 1.75 0.53 -0.25
C GLY A 117 0.73 1.36 -1.04
N ALA A 118 -0.26 1.91 -0.35
CA ALA A 118 -1.29 2.74 -0.98
C ALA A 118 -0.70 4.02 -1.58
N LYS A 119 0.19 4.71 -0.86
CA LYS A 119 0.88 5.91 -1.34
C LYS A 119 1.79 5.62 -2.54
N ALA A 120 2.47 4.47 -2.54
CA ALA A 120 3.26 4.02 -3.68
C ALA A 120 2.39 3.86 -4.94
N LEU A 121 1.19 3.29 -4.78
CA LEU A 121 0.19 3.15 -5.85
C LEU A 121 -0.50 4.45 -6.27
N GLY A 122 -0.20 5.57 -5.60
CA GLY A 122 -0.73 6.89 -5.94
C GLY A 122 -2.03 7.26 -5.23
N LEU A 123 -2.43 6.52 -4.19
CA LEU A 123 -3.53 6.90 -3.32
C LEU A 123 -3.08 7.94 -2.29
N GLU A 124 -3.94 8.91 -2.03
CA GLU A 124 -3.84 9.81 -0.88
C GLU A 124 -4.45 9.13 0.35
N TRP A 125 -3.90 9.38 1.54
CA TRP A 125 -4.34 8.76 2.79
C TRP A 125 -5.03 9.76 3.72
N GLY A 126 -6.20 9.39 4.25
CA GLY A 126 -6.99 10.25 5.14
C GLY A 126 -6.36 10.49 6.52
N GLY A 127 -5.39 9.67 6.94
CA GLY A 127 -4.60 9.94 8.14
C GLY A 127 -3.68 11.16 8.03
N ASP A 128 -3.39 11.61 6.81
CA ASP A 128 -2.61 12.84 6.54
C ASP A 128 -3.49 14.10 6.52
N PHE A 129 -4.82 13.98 6.63
CA PHE A 129 -5.70 15.15 6.65
C PHE A 129 -5.44 16.02 7.87
N VAL A 130 -5.62 17.34 7.70
CA VAL A 130 -5.45 18.31 8.80
C VAL A 130 -6.50 18.05 9.89
N SER A 131 -7.76 17.91 9.49
CA SER A 131 -8.87 17.50 10.34
C SER A 131 -10.08 17.18 9.46
N ILE A 132 -10.95 16.22 9.80
CA ILE A 132 -10.78 15.11 10.75
C ILE A 132 -9.87 14.07 10.10
N LYS A 133 -8.91 13.51 10.86
CA LYS A 133 -8.06 12.42 10.37
C LYS A 133 -8.87 11.15 10.22
N ASP A 134 -8.79 10.54 9.05
CA ASP A 134 -9.56 9.36 8.69
C ASP A 134 -8.61 8.23 8.28
N ALA A 135 -8.14 7.47 9.27
CA ALA A 135 -7.10 6.48 9.05
C ALA A 135 -7.49 5.34 8.08
N PRO A 136 -8.75 4.87 8.03
CA PRO A 136 -9.20 3.90 7.02
C PRO A 136 -9.22 4.40 5.59
N HIS A 137 -9.26 5.73 5.38
CA HIS A 137 -9.63 6.31 4.09
C HIS A 137 -8.45 6.41 3.12
N PHE A 138 -8.67 5.97 1.89
CA PHE A 138 -7.82 6.26 0.74
C PHE A 138 -8.62 6.89 -0.39
N GLN A 139 -8.01 7.81 -1.13
CA GLN A 139 -8.66 8.45 -2.28
C GLN A 139 -7.69 8.70 -3.44
N MET A 140 -8.25 8.86 -4.65
CA MET A 140 -7.53 9.35 -5.82
C MET A 140 -8.30 10.54 -6.40
N THR A 141 -7.78 11.75 -6.17
CA THR A 141 -8.52 13.00 -6.48
C THR A 141 -8.37 13.44 -7.92
N PHE A 142 -7.28 13.04 -8.60
CA PHE A 142 -6.88 13.57 -9.91
C PHE A 142 -6.78 15.10 -9.93
N CYS A 143 -6.39 15.70 -8.80
CA CYS A 143 -6.38 17.16 -8.63
C CYS A 143 -7.76 17.82 -8.84
N LEU A 144 -8.85 17.05 -8.76
CA LEU A 144 -10.22 17.56 -8.84
C LEU A 144 -10.78 17.70 -7.44
N THR A 145 -11.40 18.86 -7.19
CA THR A 145 -12.19 19.09 -5.98
C THR A 145 -13.56 18.43 -6.09
N THR A 146 -14.21 18.12 -4.96
CA THR A 146 -15.60 17.62 -4.97
C THR A 146 -16.59 18.60 -5.58
N SER A 147 -16.31 19.91 -5.54
CA SER A 147 -17.13 20.92 -6.25
C SER A 147 -17.07 20.76 -7.76
N GLN A 148 -15.87 20.52 -8.29
CA GLN A 148 -15.67 20.25 -9.72
C GLN A 148 -16.32 18.93 -10.14
N LEU A 149 -16.21 17.89 -9.31
CA LEU A 149 -16.87 16.60 -9.56
C LEU A 149 -18.40 16.74 -9.57
N ARG A 150 -18.99 17.50 -8.63
CA ARG A 150 -20.43 17.83 -8.65
C ARG A 150 -20.85 18.61 -9.89
N ALA A 151 -19.96 19.42 -10.45
CA ALA A 151 -20.20 20.14 -11.70
C ALA A 151 -20.00 19.26 -12.96
N GLY A 152 -19.77 17.96 -12.80
CA GLY A 152 -19.59 17.00 -13.90
C GLY A 152 -18.19 16.98 -14.50
N LYS A 153 -17.18 17.57 -13.85
CA LYS A 153 -15.80 17.37 -14.28
C LYS A 153 -15.37 15.95 -13.96
N GLU A 154 -14.67 15.32 -14.89
CA GLU A 154 -14.13 13.98 -14.75
C GLU A 154 -12.61 13.99 -14.90
N PRO A 155 -11.91 12.97 -14.36
CA PRO A 155 -10.49 12.79 -14.62
C PRO A 155 -10.21 12.72 -16.12
N THR A 156 -9.20 13.46 -16.59
CA THR A 156 -8.80 13.40 -18.00
C THR A 156 -8.14 12.05 -18.33
N ALA A 157 -8.20 11.64 -19.59
CA ALA A 157 -7.53 10.42 -20.06
C ALA A 157 -6.03 10.38 -19.68
N SER A 158 -5.34 11.52 -19.76
CA SER A 158 -3.92 11.63 -19.37
C SER A 158 -3.70 11.44 -17.88
N GLN A 159 -4.58 11.96 -17.02
CA GLN A 159 -4.49 11.76 -15.57
C GLN A 159 -4.76 10.30 -15.20
N VAL A 160 -5.74 9.67 -15.84
CA VAL A 160 -6.03 8.24 -15.66
C VAL A 160 -4.88 7.37 -16.15
N ALA A 161 -4.31 7.67 -17.33
CA ALA A 161 -3.16 6.96 -17.86
C ALA A 161 -1.93 7.09 -16.95
N ALA A 162 -1.66 8.29 -16.42
CA ALA A 162 -0.58 8.51 -15.46
C ALA A 162 -0.76 7.68 -14.18
N ALA A 163 -1.99 7.58 -13.67
CA ALA A 163 -2.30 6.71 -12.52
C ALA A 163 -2.05 5.23 -12.83
N TYR A 164 -2.49 4.73 -14.00
CA TYR A 164 -2.19 3.36 -14.43
C TYR A 164 -0.69 3.10 -14.59
N ILE A 165 0.07 4.05 -15.15
CA ILE A 165 1.53 3.94 -15.25
C ILE A 165 2.16 3.82 -13.86
N LYS A 166 1.69 4.61 -12.88
CA LYS A 166 2.18 4.55 -11.50
C LYS A 166 1.89 3.19 -10.85
N ILE A 167 0.66 2.69 -10.98
CA ILE A 167 0.27 1.35 -10.50
C ILE A 167 1.16 0.27 -11.15
N GLY A 168 1.29 0.32 -12.49
CA GLY A 168 2.06 -0.66 -13.26
C GLY A 168 3.56 -0.66 -12.92
N LYS A 169 4.15 0.51 -12.62
CA LYS A 169 5.53 0.59 -12.14
C LYS A 169 5.68 -0.07 -10.78
N CYS A 170 4.80 0.22 -9.82
CA CYS A 170 4.86 -0.38 -8.49
C CYS A 170 4.63 -1.89 -8.51
N THR A 171 3.76 -2.40 -9.39
CA THR A 171 3.55 -3.85 -9.53
C THR A 171 4.73 -4.54 -10.20
N LYS A 172 5.41 -3.88 -11.16
CA LYS A 172 6.62 -4.41 -11.78
C LYS A 172 7.78 -4.46 -10.80
N GLU A 173 8.02 -3.37 -10.07
CA GLU A 173 9.01 -3.32 -9.00
C GLU A 173 8.75 -4.39 -7.92
N ASP A 174 7.48 -4.69 -7.59
CA ASP A 174 7.16 -5.79 -6.66
C ASP A 174 7.35 -7.18 -7.28
N SER A 175 7.12 -7.33 -8.59
CA SER A 175 7.34 -8.60 -9.30
C SER A 175 8.81 -8.88 -9.64
N GLU A 176 9.65 -7.83 -9.70
CA GLU A 176 11.11 -7.87 -9.80
C GLU A 176 11.79 -8.08 -8.42
N VAL A 177 10.99 -8.25 -7.36
CA VAL A 177 11.43 -8.74 -6.05
C VAL A 177 10.84 -10.14 -5.85
N LYS A 178 11.16 -11.09 -6.73
CA LYS A 178 10.88 -12.51 -6.44
C LYS A 178 11.92 -13.04 -5.47
N LYS A 179 11.49 -13.29 -4.24
CA LYS A 179 12.30 -13.88 -3.15
C LYS A 179 12.37 -15.42 -3.19
N ASP A 180 12.08 -16.06 -4.32
CA ASP A 180 11.80 -17.51 -4.34
C ASP A 180 12.99 -18.41 -4.72
N VAL A 181 14.12 -17.84 -5.15
CA VAL A 181 15.35 -18.62 -5.41
C VAL A 181 16.47 -18.13 -4.49
N ILE A 182 16.56 -18.76 -3.32
CA ILE A 182 17.69 -18.56 -2.41
C ILE A 182 18.92 -19.24 -3.02
N VAL A 183 19.99 -18.49 -3.23
CA VAL A 183 21.29 -19.00 -3.68
C VAL A 183 22.32 -18.93 -2.55
N SER A 184 23.20 -19.91 -2.45
CA SER A 184 24.32 -19.84 -1.52
C SER A 184 25.46 -19.03 -2.12
N VAL A 185 25.93 -18.02 -1.38
CA VAL A 185 27.07 -17.19 -1.76
C VAL A 185 28.33 -17.79 -1.14
N ILE A 186 29.28 -18.19 -1.99
CA ILE A 186 30.52 -18.84 -1.59
C ILE A 186 31.70 -17.97 -2.05
N VAL A 187 32.60 -17.63 -1.13
CA VAL A 187 33.85 -16.91 -1.40
C VAL A 187 35.00 -17.78 -0.90
N ASP A 188 36.01 -18.01 -1.73
CA ASP A 188 37.17 -18.87 -1.43
C ASP A 188 36.79 -20.27 -0.89
N GLY A 189 35.71 -20.84 -1.43
CA GLY A 189 35.22 -22.18 -1.05
C GLY A 189 34.41 -22.23 0.25
N GLN A 190 34.23 -21.11 0.96
CA GLN A 190 33.39 -21.03 2.16
C GLN A 190 32.08 -20.30 1.89
N LYS A 191 30.96 -20.83 2.42
CA LYS A 191 29.68 -20.14 2.35
C LYS A 191 29.70 -18.93 3.29
N VAL A 192 29.47 -17.74 2.73
CA VAL A 192 29.52 -16.46 3.47
C VAL A 192 28.16 -15.83 3.71
N ALA A 193 27.17 -16.13 2.86
CA ALA A 193 25.80 -15.64 3.00
C ALA A 193 24.82 -16.42 2.12
N ASP A 194 23.53 -16.15 2.31
CA ASP A 194 22.49 -16.43 1.33
C ASP A 194 22.23 -15.18 0.47
N GLY A 195 21.99 -15.39 -0.82
CA GLY A 195 21.56 -14.39 -1.79
C GLY A 195 20.24 -14.80 -2.44
N VAL A 196 19.76 -13.97 -3.35
CA VAL A 196 18.53 -14.21 -4.11
C VAL A 196 18.86 -14.12 -5.59
N ALA A 197 18.38 -15.08 -6.39
CA ALA A 197 18.44 -15.00 -7.85
C ALA A 197 17.07 -14.60 -8.40
N ASP A 198 17.04 -13.60 -9.28
CA ASP A 198 15.83 -13.19 -10.00
C ASP A 198 16.15 -12.83 -11.45
N GLU A 199 15.34 -13.33 -12.38
CA GLU A 199 15.48 -13.13 -13.84
C GLU A 199 16.91 -13.24 -14.41
N GLY A 200 17.72 -14.16 -13.87
CA GLY A 200 19.10 -14.38 -14.31
C GLY A 200 20.14 -13.43 -13.69
N VAL A 201 19.73 -12.55 -12.79
CA VAL A 201 20.58 -11.67 -11.98
C VAL A 201 20.61 -12.16 -10.54
N THR A 202 21.80 -12.25 -9.95
CA THR A 202 21.98 -12.67 -8.57
C THR A 202 22.22 -11.48 -7.65
N TYR A 203 21.33 -11.28 -6.69
CA TYR A 203 21.43 -10.29 -5.63
C TYR A 203 22.06 -10.93 -4.39
N THR A 204 23.22 -10.45 -4.01
CA THR A 204 23.98 -11.01 -2.89
C THR A 204 24.30 -9.94 -1.84
N PRO A 205 24.40 -10.29 -0.54
CA PRO A 205 24.82 -9.35 0.49
C PRO A 205 26.24 -8.81 0.24
N ALA A 206 26.32 -7.62 -0.36
CA ALA A 206 27.58 -7.02 -0.80
C ALA A 206 28.61 -6.87 0.34
N ARG A 207 28.13 -6.61 1.57
CA ARG A 207 28.98 -6.53 2.77
C ARG A 207 29.64 -7.87 3.09
N ALA A 208 28.87 -8.97 3.09
CA ALA A 208 29.39 -10.29 3.45
C ALA A 208 30.46 -10.76 2.45
N ILE A 209 30.25 -10.50 1.15
CA ILE A 209 31.25 -10.81 0.11
C ILE A 209 32.52 -9.96 0.29
N ALA A 210 32.36 -8.66 0.48
CA ALA A 210 33.48 -7.74 0.62
C ALA A 210 34.32 -8.02 1.86
N GLU A 211 33.68 -8.27 3.01
CA GLU A 211 34.38 -8.65 4.25
C GLU A 211 35.12 -9.98 4.10
N ALA A 212 34.53 -10.97 3.42
CA ALA A 212 35.20 -12.24 3.13
C ALA A 212 36.44 -12.07 2.23
N LEU A 213 36.39 -11.13 1.29
CA LEU A 213 37.54 -10.73 0.46
C LEU A 213 38.50 -9.76 1.17
N GLY A 214 38.31 -9.49 2.46
CA GLY A 214 39.18 -8.64 3.27
C GLY A 214 39.05 -7.13 2.98
N ALA A 215 38.03 -6.72 2.23
CA ALA A 215 37.74 -5.32 1.95
C ALA A 215 37.05 -4.62 3.13
N ILE A 216 37.10 -3.28 3.11
CA ILE A 216 36.44 -2.42 4.10
C ILE A 216 35.15 -1.89 3.49
N VAL A 217 34.04 -2.09 4.21
CA VAL A 217 32.70 -1.69 3.77
C VAL A 217 32.16 -0.58 4.67
N SER A 218 31.70 0.51 4.06
CA SER A 218 30.99 1.58 4.77
C SER A 218 29.60 1.80 4.17
N TYR A 219 28.65 2.23 5.00
CA TYR A 219 27.29 2.59 4.58
C TYR A 219 26.98 4.02 5.01
N ASP A 220 26.64 4.87 4.04
CA ASP A 220 26.12 6.20 4.26
C ASP A 220 24.59 6.17 4.23
N ALA A 221 23.96 6.27 5.40
CA ALA A 221 22.51 6.24 5.53
C ALA A 221 21.80 7.46 4.92
N LYS A 222 22.48 8.62 4.83
CA LYS A 222 21.92 9.85 4.27
C LYS A 222 21.81 9.75 2.75
N ASN A 223 22.85 9.23 2.11
CA ASN A 223 22.92 9.10 0.66
C ASN A 223 22.47 7.72 0.14
N LYS A 224 22.20 6.78 1.05
CA LYS A 224 21.88 5.37 0.75
C LYS A 224 22.96 4.70 -0.10
N THR A 225 24.23 5.00 0.19
CA THR A 225 25.39 4.53 -0.57
C THR A 225 26.19 3.51 0.23
N VAL A 226 26.54 2.39 -0.40
CA VAL A 226 27.51 1.41 0.13
C VAL A 226 28.83 1.61 -0.61
N THR A 227 29.92 1.82 0.13
CA THR A 227 31.27 1.94 -0.43
C THR A 227 32.11 0.75 0.00
N ILE A 228 32.79 0.11 -0.95
CA ILE A 228 33.68 -1.04 -0.71
C ILE A 228 35.07 -0.66 -1.18
N ASN A 229 36.03 -0.59 -0.26
CA ASN A 229 37.43 -0.29 -0.56
C ASN A 229 38.28 -1.53 -0.33
N SER A 230 39.10 -1.90 -1.31
CA SER A 230 40.17 -2.88 -1.08
C SER A 230 41.10 -2.36 0.01
N LYS A 231 41.51 -3.21 0.97
CA LYS A 231 42.69 -2.87 1.77
C LYS A 231 43.85 -2.71 0.78
N GLU A 232 44.54 -1.58 0.83
CA GLU A 232 45.71 -1.33 -0.01
C GLU A 232 46.63 -2.56 0.03
N ALA A 233 47.00 -3.04 -1.15
CA ALA A 233 48.00 -4.09 -1.29
C ALA A 233 49.31 -3.58 -0.66
N LYS A 234 49.79 -4.27 0.38
CA LYS A 234 51.19 -4.19 0.78
C LYS A 234 52.04 -5.00 -0.18
#